data_AF-A0A166A888-F1
#
_entry.id   AF-A0A166A888-F1
#
_cell.length_a   1.000
_cell.length_b   1.000
_cell.length_c   1.000
_cell.angle_alpha   90.00
_cell.angle_beta   90.00
_cell.angle_gamma   90.00
#
_symmetry.space_group_name_H-M   'P 1'
#
loop_
_entity.id
_entity.type
_entity.pdbx_description
1 polymer ?
#
loop_
_entity_poly.entity_id
_entity_poly.type
_entity_poly.pdbx_seq_one_letter_code
_entity_poly.pdbx_strand_id
1 'polypeptide(L)'
;MFSKKTRKGLVGGVALTLAGVMAGEASAAKAILLDKGICKDHAVPVMVEWGNANGYDKRFFMMDNGDIVKMDDGLEFKDVTDLLVAGHGASGNAMGLEAVKFADAIRAGGAEPAKLDNVTMGMCCSAGANGDEKSVIVALQEKFPDIKKIVGSPDTVYLAGYKKADFKSAELSGGYQSGSETALSVLNTNIDVIWRQTSNVFNGAAYSFANSCEKLKEASSKTAGDLPQGKIDAVAWAKFILERIHAIYMPADKTSEPQRSFSMYTENIKAKNPMFTCGKSVVSENPVAKKKCDSF
;
A
#
# COMPACT_ATOMS: atom_id res chain seq x y z
N MET A 1 -2.80 65.76 31.39
CA MET A 1 -4.08 65.01 31.29
C MET A 1 -4.27 64.57 29.84
N PHE A 2 -4.24 63.26 29.58
CA PHE A 2 -4.70 62.68 28.31
C PHE A 2 -6.23 62.56 28.33
N SER A 3 -6.90 62.75 27.18
CA SER A 3 -7.65 61.67 26.48
C SER A 3 -8.90 62.13 25.67
N LYS A 4 -9.10 61.42 24.55
CA LYS A 4 -10.32 61.21 23.71
C LYS A 4 -10.73 62.26 22.66
N LYS A 5 -10.38 62.00 21.39
CA LYS A 5 -11.34 61.52 20.34
C LYS A 5 -10.63 61.22 18.99
N THR A 6 -10.50 59.92 18.70
CA THR A 6 -10.81 59.22 17.42
C THR A 6 -11.43 60.07 16.29
N ARG A 7 -11.18 59.89 14.98
CA ARG A 7 -10.94 58.64 14.22
C ARG A 7 -10.68 58.95 12.74
N LYS A 8 -10.03 57.98 12.07
CA LYS A 8 -10.11 57.59 10.64
C LYS A 8 -9.21 58.30 9.62
N GLY A 9 -8.16 57.57 9.24
CA GLY A 9 -7.39 57.80 8.02
C GLY A 9 -6.25 56.79 7.90
N LEU A 10 -6.52 55.49 8.09
CA LEU A 10 -5.53 54.43 7.91
C LEU A 10 -6.11 53.39 6.95
N VAL A 11 -6.01 53.70 5.65
CA VAL A 11 -6.19 52.74 4.56
C VAL A 11 -4.87 52.78 3.80
N GLY A 12 -3.98 51.87 4.15
CA GLY A 12 -2.62 51.83 3.61
C GLY A 12 -1.76 50.87 4.43
N GLY A 13 -1.97 49.57 4.27
CA GLY A 13 -1.16 48.59 5.00
C GLY A 13 -1.75 47.19 5.11
N VAL A 14 -2.38 46.66 4.06
CA VAL A 14 -2.66 45.21 3.95
C VAL A 14 -2.42 44.80 2.50
N ALA A 15 -1.16 44.69 2.10
CA ALA A 15 -0.79 44.24 0.76
C ALA A 15 0.53 43.43 0.73
N LEU A 16 0.90 42.74 1.82
CA LEU A 16 2.12 41.91 1.84
C LEU A 16 2.01 40.67 2.75
N THR A 17 0.86 40.00 2.73
CA THR A 17 0.67 38.67 3.36
C THR A 17 -0.11 37.70 2.47
N LEU A 18 0.05 37.80 1.16
CA LEU A 18 -0.47 36.82 0.19
C LEU A 18 0.62 36.24 -0.74
N ALA A 19 1.88 36.32 -0.33
CA ALA A 19 2.98 35.57 -0.95
C ALA A 19 3.46 34.38 -0.07
N GLY A 20 2.79 34.12 1.06
CA GLY A 20 3.17 33.10 2.04
C GLY A 20 2.31 31.83 2.07
N VAL A 21 1.32 31.69 1.17
CA VAL A 21 0.40 30.53 1.13
C VAL A 21 0.55 29.72 -0.17
N MET A 22 1.67 29.91 -0.88
CA MET A 22 2.13 28.99 -1.92
C MET A 22 3.47 28.34 -1.56
N ALA A 23 3.81 28.27 -0.26
CA ALA A 23 4.62 27.17 0.21
C ALA A 23 3.72 25.94 0.05
N GLY A 24 3.87 25.26 -1.08
CA GLY A 24 3.09 24.07 -1.41
C GLY A 24 3.04 23.19 -0.17
N GLU A 25 1.84 22.76 0.20
CA GLU A 25 1.72 21.51 0.93
C GLU A 25 2.57 20.54 0.12
N ALA A 26 3.77 20.23 0.62
CA ALA A 26 4.60 19.21 0.03
C ALA A 26 3.72 17.96 0.13
N SER A 27 3.04 17.65 -0.96
CA SER A 27 2.15 16.51 -1.03
C SER A 27 2.98 15.35 -0.55
N ALA A 28 2.58 14.72 0.55
CA ALA A 28 3.29 13.60 1.14
C ALA A 28 3.72 12.66 0.00
N ALA A 29 5.00 12.31 -0.05
CA ALA A 29 5.55 11.48 -1.11
C ALA A 29 5.04 10.05 -0.88
N LYS A 30 3.87 9.75 -1.48
CA LYS A 30 3.16 8.50 -1.27
C LYS A 30 3.60 7.46 -2.28
N ALA A 31 3.88 6.25 -1.81
CA ALA A 31 4.29 5.16 -2.69
C ALA A 31 3.72 3.81 -2.29
N ILE A 32 3.60 2.92 -3.28
CA ILE A 32 3.24 1.52 -3.10
C ILE A 32 4.50 0.68 -3.24
N LEU A 33 4.80 -0.13 -2.24
CA LEU A 33 5.78 -1.21 -2.32
C LEU A 33 5.06 -2.50 -2.69
N LEU A 34 5.58 -3.18 -3.71
CA LEU A 34 5.05 -4.42 -4.26
C LEU A 34 6.13 -5.49 -4.26
N ASP A 35 5.73 -6.75 -4.30
CA ASP A 35 6.63 -7.88 -4.52
C ASP A 35 6.05 -8.79 -5.62
N LYS A 36 6.69 -9.94 -5.83
CA LYS A 36 6.17 -11.01 -6.71
C LYS A 36 4.80 -11.55 -6.29
N GLY A 37 4.24 -11.13 -5.15
CA GLY A 37 2.89 -11.44 -4.70
C GLY A 37 1.81 -11.04 -5.70
N ILE A 38 2.07 -10.06 -6.57
CA ILE A 38 1.17 -9.70 -7.70
C ILE A 38 0.82 -10.89 -8.61
N CYS A 39 1.62 -11.96 -8.57
CA CYS A 39 1.41 -13.17 -9.36
C CYS A 39 0.62 -14.28 -8.65
N LYS A 40 0.37 -14.15 -7.35
CA LYS A 40 -0.22 -15.22 -6.54
C LYS A 40 -1.73 -15.09 -6.43
N ASP A 41 -2.22 -13.90 -6.15
CA ASP A 41 -3.65 -13.64 -6.03
C ASP A 41 -4.05 -12.27 -6.57
N HIS A 42 -5.36 -12.06 -6.63
CA HIS A 42 -5.95 -10.83 -7.10
C HIS A 42 -5.97 -9.71 -6.04
N ALA A 43 -5.64 -10.00 -4.78
CA ALA A 43 -5.71 -9.04 -3.69
C ALA A 43 -4.62 -7.97 -3.82
N VAL A 44 -3.41 -8.34 -4.26
CA VAL A 44 -2.33 -7.36 -4.44
C VAL A 44 -2.67 -6.30 -5.52
N PRO A 45 -3.14 -6.66 -6.74
CA PRO A 45 -3.60 -5.66 -7.70
C PRO A 45 -4.78 -4.80 -7.22
N VAL A 46 -5.72 -5.38 -6.47
CA VAL A 46 -6.82 -4.62 -5.86
C VAL A 46 -6.27 -3.59 -4.87
N MET A 47 -5.27 -3.97 -4.07
CA MET A 47 -4.59 -3.06 -3.15
C MET A 47 -3.85 -1.93 -3.89
N VAL A 48 -3.24 -2.24 -5.05
CA VAL A 48 -2.60 -1.23 -5.91
C VAL A 48 -3.59 -0.18 -6.37
N GLU A 49 -4.76 -0.58 -6.87
CA GLU A 49 -5.77 0.39 -7.30
C GLU A 49 -6.38 1.18 -6.15
N TRP A 50 -6.58 0.53 -5.01
CA TRP A 50 -6.96 1.23 -3.79
C TRP A 50 -5.92 2.28 -3.41
N GLY A 51 -4.63 1.94 -3.47
CA GLY A 51 -3.53 2.88 -3.30
C GLY A 51 -3.61 4.05 -4.29
N ASN A 52 -3.72 3.77 -5.59
CA ASN A 52 -3.84 4.79 -6.64
C ASN A 52 -5.02 5.74 -6.38
N ALA A 53 -6.19 5.20 -6.03
CA ALA A 53 -7.40 5.99 -5.72
C ALA A 53 -7.24 6.88 -4.49
N ASN A 54 -6.30 6.56 -3.60
CA ASN A 54 -5.97 7.27 -2.37
C ASN A 54 -4.65 8.06 -2.47
N GLY A 55 -4.13 8.24 -3.68
CA GLY A 55 -3.00 9.11 -3.99
C GLY A 55 -1.61 8.48 -3.82
N TYR A 56 -1.52 7.15 -3.67
CA TYR A 56 -0.25 6.43 -3.78
C TYR A 56 0.05 6.18 -5.26
N ASP A 57 0.69 7.13 -5.93
CA ASP A 57 0.85 7.14 -7.39
C ASP A 57 2.24 6.67 -7.86
N LYS A 58 3.19 6.46 -6.93
CA LYS A 58 4.53 5.93 -7.21
C LYS A 58 4.66 4.50 -6.76
N ARG A 59 5.31 3.65 -7.56
CA ARG A 59 5.50 2.24 -7.26
C ARG A 59 6.97 1.88 -7.15
N PHE A 60 7.25 0.99 -6.21
CA PHE A 60 8.53 0.33 -6.00
C PHE A 60 8.33 -1.18 -5.94
N PHE A 61 9.36 -1.91 -6.34
CA PHE A 61 9.36 -3.37 -6.34
C PHE A 61 10.44 -3.89 -5.40
N MET A 62 10.05 -4.75 -4.46
CA MET A 62 10.95 -5.48 -3.57
C MET A 62 11.34 -6.82 -4.19
N MET A 63 12.64 -7.03 -4.33
CA MET A 63 13.27 -8.27 -4.75
C MET A 63 13.30 -9.29 -3.60
N ASP A 64 13.53 -10.57 -3.91
CA ASP A 64 13.54 -11.64 -2.89
C ASP A 64 14.70 -11.48 -1.88
N ASN A 65 15.76 -10.78 -2.28
CA ASN A 65 16.90 -10.46 -1.41
C ASN A 65 16.68 -9.21 -0.55
N GLY A 66 15.54 -8.52 -0.71
CA GLY A 66 15.21 -7.27 -0.03
C GLY A 66 15.63 -6.00 -0.77
N ASP A 67 16.29 -6.08 -1.93
CA ASP A 67 16.59 -4.89 -2.73
C ASP A 67 15.28 -4.22 -3.18
N ILE A 68 15.21 -2.90 -3.06
CA ILE A 68 14.05 -2.12 -3.48
C ILE A 68 14.43 -1.35 -4.74
N VAL A 69 13.70 -1.63 -5.81
CA VAL A 69 13.92 -1.03 -7.13
C VAL A 69 12.75 -0.13 -7.50
N LYS A 70 13.06 1.05 -7.99
CA LYS A 70 12.08 2.03 -8.46
C LYS A 70 11.37 1.50 -9.70
N MET A 71 10.04 1.55 -9.69
CA MET A 71 9.26 1.28 -10.90
C MET A 71 8.95 2.59 -11.61
N ASP A 72 8.43 3.60 -10.93
CA ASP A 72 8.00 4.85 -11.58
C ASP A 72 8.98 6.00 -11.39
N ASP A 73 9.16 6.83 -12.41
CA ASP A 73 10.02 8.02 -12.34
C ASP A 73 9.49 9.09 -11.37
N GLY A 74 10.40 9.96 -10.93
CA GLY A 74 10.08 11.17 -10.17
C GLY A 74 10.09 11.08 -8.64
N LEU A 75 10.16 9.89 -8.04
CA LEU A 75 10.33 9.72 -6.59
C LEU A 75 11.41 8.68 -6.28
N GLU A 76 12.38 9.04 -5.44
CA GLU A 76 13.35 8.08 -4.90
C GLU A 76 12.78 7.44 -3.63
N PHE A 77 13.10 6.17 -3.37
CA PHE A 77 12.53 5.46 -2.21
C PHE A 77 12.87 6.15 -0.89
N LYS A 78 14.06 6.74 -0.79
CA LYS A 78 14.53 7.53 0.34
C LYS A 78 13.70 8.78 0.68
N ASP A 79 12.91 9.25 -0.28
CA ASP A 79 12.09 10.44 -0.15
C ASP A 79 10.61 10.10 0.08
N VAL A 80 10.26 8.81 0.17
CA VAL A 80 8.91 8.35 0.50
C VAL A 80 8.56 8.69 1.94
N THR A 81 7.41 9.32 2.14
CA THR A 81 6.87 9.66 3.48
C THR A 81 5.69 8.77 3.87
N ASP A 82 4.86 8.37 2.91
CA ASP A 82 3.73 7.46 3.12
C ASP A 82 3.91 6.20 2.28
N LEU A 83 4.05 5.05 2.92
CA LEU A 83 4.26 3.78 2.24
C LEU A 83 3.05 2.87 2.40
N LEU A 84 2.44 2.46 1.29
CA LEU A 84 1.51 1.34 1.23
C LEU A 84 2.29 0.07 0.87
N VAL A 85 2.31 -0.91 1.74
CA VAL A 85 2.91 -2.21 1.45
C VAL A 85 1.83 -3.16 0.95
N ALA A 86 1.83 -3.43 -0.35
CA ALA A 86 0.85 -4.28 -1.02
C ALA A 86 1.52 -5.61 -1.41
N GLY A 87 1.21 -6.65 -0.66
CA GLY A 87 1.81 -7.97 -0.86
C GLY A 87 1.22 -8.98 0.10
N HIS A 88 1.81 -10.17 0.13
CA HIS A 88 1.40 -11.19 1.08
C HIS A 88 2.18 -11.09 2.38
N GLY A 89 1.47 -11.30 3.49
CA GLY A 89 2.03 -11.42 4.82
C GLY A 89 1.68 -12.76 5.44
N ALA A 90 2.51 -13.18 6.40
CA ALA A 90 2.26 -14.30 7.28
C ALA A 90 2.81 -13.94 8.67
N SER A 91 2.51 -14.74 9.68
CA SER A 91 3.06 -14.48 11.02
C SER A 91 4.59 -14.37 10.97
N GLY A 92 5.12 -13.24 11.43
CA GLY A 92 6.56 -12.92 11.43
C GLY A 92 7.21 -12.69 10.06
N ASN A 93 6.44 -12.62 8.97
CA ASN A 93 6.98 -12.43 7.62
C ASN A 93 6.18 -11.42 6.79
N ALA A 94 6.88 -10.61 6.00
CA ALA A 94 6.31 -9.70 5.00
C ALA A 94 6.99 -9.93 3.65
N MET A 95 6.21 -10.13 2.58
CA MET A 95 6.73 -10.29 1.22
C MET A 95 7.78 -11.42 1.10
N GLY A 96 7.63 -12.49 1.90
CA GLY A 96 8.57 -13.61 1.95
C GLY A 96 9.86 -13.36 2.74
N LEU A 97 10.02 -12.19 3.35
CA LEU A 97 11.13 -11.87 4.25
C LEU A 97 10.67 -11.97 5.70
N GLU A 98 11.58 -12.41 6.57
CA GLU A 98 11.40 -12.31 8.03
C GLU A 98 11.22 -10.84 8.44
N ALA A 99 10.39 -10.56 9.45
CA ALA A 99 10.02 -9.22 9.88
C ALA A 99 11.20 -8.25 10.04
N VAL A 100 12.29 -8.69 10.69
CA VAL A 100 13.51 -7.89 10.88
C VAL A 100 14.21 -7.61 9.55
N LYS A 101 14.35 -8.63 8.70
CA LYS A 101 14.96 -8.47 7.35
C LYS A 101 14.14 -7.56 6.46
N PHE A 102 12.82 -7.62 6.55
CA PHE A 102 11.93 -6.70 5.85
C PHE A 102 12.18 -5.26 6.32
N ALA A 103 12.21 -5.01 7.64
CA ALA A 103 12.51 -3.68 8.17
C ALA A 103 13.92 -3.20 7.79
N ASP A 104 14.92 -4.09 7.81
CA ASP A 104 16.27 -3.83 7.30
C ASP A 104 16.25 -3.40 5.83
N ALA A 105 15.50 -4.11 4.99
CA ALA A 105 15.35 -3.81 3.58
C ALA A 105 14.72 -2.43 3.33
N ILE A 106 13.66 -2.07 4.07
CA ILE A 106 13.06 -0.73 3.99
C ILE A 106 14.11 0.34 4.35
N ARG A 107 14.90 0.12 5.40
CA ARG A 107 15.95 1.06 5.80
C ARG A 107 17.08 1.14 4.77
N ALA A 108 17.49 -0.01 4.23
CA ALA A 108 18.55 -0.11 3.23
C ALA A 108 18.17 0.52 1.88
N GLY A 109 16.88 0.48 1.50
CA GLY A 109 16.32 1.20 0.36
C GLY A 109 16.46 2.74 0.46
N GLY A 110 16.95 3.24 1.59
CA GLY A 110 17.32 4.63 1.78
C GLY A 110 16.27 5.44 2.52
N ALA A 111 15.17 4.84 2.99
CA ALA A 111 14.25 5.52 3.88
C ALA A 111 15.03 5.99 5.12
N GLU A 112 15.34 7.30 5.20
CA GLU A 112 15.94 7.84 6.41
C GLU A 112 14.93 7.66 7.54
N PRO A 113 15.35 7.17 8.73
CA PRO A 113 14.44 6.96 9.86
C PRO A 113 13.55 8.16 10.22
N ALA A 114 13.96 9.37 9.82
CA ALA A 114 13.25 10.62 10.06
C ALA A 114 12.26 11.04 8.95
N LYS A 115 12.18 10.33 7.81
CA LYS A 115 11.35 10.72 6.66
C LYS A 115 10.11 9.85 6.45
N LEU A 116 10.14 8.59 6.85
CA LEU A 116 9.00 7.69 6.71
C LEU A 116 8.00 7.96 7.85
N ASP A 117 6.94 8.70 7.52
CA ASP A 117 5.92 9.14 8.48
C ASP A 117 4.84 8.09 8.71
N ASN A 118 4.34 7.49 7.62
CA ASN A 118 3.23 6.55 7.67
C ASN A 118 3.54 5.28 6.89
N VAL A 119 3.24 4.12 7.48
CA VAL A 119 3.26 2.83 6.79
C VAL A 119 1.91 2.15 6.94
N THR A 120 1.30 1.77 5.82
CA THR A 120 0.06 0.98 5.79
C THR A 120 0.38 -0.41 5.26
N MET A 121 0.19 -1.43 6.08
CA MET A 121 0.39 -2.82 5.71
C MET A 121 -0.90 -3.37 5.10
N GLY A 122 -0.99 -3.35 3.77
CA GLY A 122 -2.06 -3.98 2.98
C GLY A 122 -1.92 -5.50 2.88
N MET A 123 -1.45 -6.15 3.94
CA MET A 123 -1.13 -7.58 3.97
C MET A 123 -1.60 -8.24 5.27
N CYS A 124 -2.00 -9.50 5.16
CA CYS A 124 -2.47 -10.31 6.28
C CYS A 124 -1.39 -10.51 7.35
N CYS A 125 -1.81 -10.61 8.61
CA CYS A 125 -0.97 -10.99 9.75
C CYS A 125 0.26 -10.10 10.02
N SER A 126 0.31 -8.88 9.47
CA SER A 126 1.45 -7.96 9.68
C SER A 126 1.62 -7.52 11.13
N ALA A 127 0.55 -7.54 11.94
CA ALA A 127 0.60 -7.27 13.37
C ALA A 127 0.88 -8.52 14.24
N GLY A 128 0.97 -9.71 13.64
CA GLY A 128 1.00 -10.98 14.39
C GLY A 128 -0.23 -11.18 15.28
N ALA A 129 -0.29 -12.26 16.07
CA ALA A 129 -1.37 -12.44 17.04
C ALA A 129 -1.29 -11.36 18.14
N ASN A 130 -2.05 -10.28 18.00
CA ASN A 130 -2.13 -9.15 18.94
C ASN A 130 -0.78 -8.46 19.24
N GLY A 131 0.03 -8.13 18.23
CA GLY A 131 1.31 -7.46 18.45
C GLY A 131 2.33 -8.40 19.10
N ASP A 132 2.60 -9.53 18.46
CA ASP A 132 3.75 -10.37 18.80
C ASP A 132 5.04 -9.53 18.62
N GLU A 133 6.02 -9.71 19.50
CA GLU A 133 7.33 -9.03 19.42
C GLU A 133 8.04 -9.34 18.09
N LYS A 134 7.70 -10.47 17.47
CA LYS A 134 8.22 -10.87 16.16
C LYS A 134 7.38 -10.37 14.98
N SER A 135 6.38 -9.52 15.22
CA SER A 135 5.51 -9.00 14.15
C SER A 135 6.22 -7.98 13.27
N VAL A 136 5.72 -7.83 12.05
CA VAL A 136 6.31 -6.92 11.05
C VAL A 136 6.20 -5.47 11.50
N ILE A 137 5.06 -5.09 12.08
CA ILE A 137 4.86 -3.71 12.55
C ILE A 137 5.80 -3.36 13.72
N VAL A 138 6.15 -4.32 14.59
CA VAL A 138 7.08 -4.10 15.70
C VAL A 138 8.49 -3.93 15.15
N ALA A 139 8.93 -4.83 14.26
CA ALA A 139 10.23 -4.71 13.61
C ALA A 139 10.40 -3.37 12.85
N LEU A 140 9.34 -2.89 12.19
CA LEU A 140 9.33 -1.56 11.57
C LEU A 140 9.42 -0.44 12.61
N GLN A 141 8.66 -0.51 13.71
CA GLN A 141 8.70 0.51 14.75
C GLN A 141 10.09 0.62 15.40
N GLU A 142 10.73 -0.51 15.70
CA GLU A 142 12.09 -0.54 16.24
C GLU A 142 13.11 0.06 15.27
N LYS A 143 12.93 -0.21 13.97
CA LYS A 143 13.83 0.26 12.92
C LYS A 143 13.65 1.75 12.59
N PHE A 144 12.43 2.24 12.75
CA PHE A 144 11.96 3.60 12.45
C PHE A 144 11.28 4.20 13.69
N PRO A 145 12.01 4.51 14.78
CA PRO A 145 11.42 4.93 16.05
C PRO A 145 10.64 6.25 15.95
N ASP A 146 10.93 7.07 14.93
CA ASP A 146 10.26 8.36 14.69
C ASP A 146 9.03 8.25 13.80
N ILE A 147 8.69 7.06 13.30
CA ILE A 147 7.50 6.84 12.48
C ILE A 147 6.24 7.28 13.24
N LYS A 148 5.42 8.10 12.58
CA LYS A 148 4.22 8.67 13.19
C LYS A 148 3.14 7.61 13.33
N LYS A 149 3.01 6.74 12.32
CA LYS A 149 1.96 5.73 12.23
C LYS A 149 2.37 4.51 11.41
N ILE A 150 2.19 3.31 11.97
CA ILE A 150 2.22 2.03 11.26
C ILE A 150 0.87 1.36 11.46
N VAL A 151 0.19 0.99 10.39
CA VAL A 151 -1.11 0.31 10.40
C VAL A 151 -0.94 -1.12 9.89
N GLY A 152 -1.46 -2.10 10.62
CA GLY A 152 -1.41 -3.52 10.25
C GLY A 152 -2.57 -4.33 10.81
N SER A 153 -2.64 -5.61 10.46
CA SER A 153 -3.71 -6.51 10.92
C SER A 153 -3.13 -7.74 11.59
N PRO A 154 -3.71 -8.23 12.70
CA PRO A 154 -3.31 -9.50 13.29
C PRO A 154 -3.74 -10.70 12.43
N ASP A 155 -4.81 -10.51 11.65
CA ASP A 155 -5.46 -11.53 10.83
C ASP A 155 -5.46 -11.13 9.34
N THR A 156 -6.37 -11.72 8.56
CA THR A 156 -6.58 -11.38 7.16
C THR A 156 -7.02 -9.92 6.98
N VAL A 157 -6.49 -9.28 5.94
CA VAL A 157 -6.82 -7.90 5.56
C VAL A 157 -7.86 -7.90 4.44
N TYR A 158 -8.83 -6.99 4.54
CA TYR A 158 -9.87 -6.77 3.55
C TYR A 158 -10.02 -5.29 3.25
N LEU A 159 -10.47 -4.97 2.04
CA LEU A 159 -10.98 -3.65 1.69
C LEU A 159 -12.50 -3.64 1.80
N ALA A 160 -13.02 -2.78 2.67
CA ALA A 160 -14.43 -2.68 3.01
C ALA A 160 -14.99 -1.33 2.57
N GLY A 161 -15.90 -1.34 1.59
CA GLY A 161 -16.58 -0.15 1.08
C GLY A 161 -18.02 0.03 1.59
N TYR A 162 -18.64 -1.04 2.08
CA TYR A 162 -20.03 -1.12 2.58
C TYR A 162 -21.06 -0.32 1.75
N LYS A 163 -21.72 -1.00 0.79
CA LYS A 163 -22.73 -0.43 -0.13
C LYS A 163 -22.20 0.63 -1.10
N LYS A 164 -20.87 0.75 -1.22
CA LYS A 164 -20.21 1.52 -2.26
C LYS A 164 -19.23 0.63 -3.03
N ALA A 165 -19.41 0.57 -4.34
CA ALA A 165 -18.54 -0.17 -5.25
C ALA A 165 -17.43 0.73 -5.80
N ASP A 166 -16.63 1.33 -4.93
CA ASP A 166 -15.50 2.18 -5.33
C ASP A 166 -14.32 2.09 -4.36
N PHE A 167 -13.11 2.13 -4.90
CA PHE A 167 -11.88 2.04 -4.10
C PHE A 167 -11.56 3.29 -3.29
N LYS A 168 -12.07 4.46 -3.71
CA LYS A 168 -11.77 5.72 -3.03
C LYS A 168 -12.43 5.79 -1.65
N SER A 169 -13.62 5.20 -1.50
CA SER A 169 -14.35 5.16 -0.24
C SER A 169 -14.13 3.88 0.57
N ALA A 170 -13.41 2.90 0.01
CA ALA A 170 -13.09 1.66 0.70
C ALA A 170 -12.05 1.88 1.81
N GLU A 171 -12.23 1.17 2.92
CA GLU A 171 -11.38 1.21 4.11
C GLU A 171 -10.65 -0.12 4.29
N LEU A 172 -9.40 -0.06 4.73
CA LEU A 172 -8.62 -1.25 5.08
C LEU A 172 -9.03 -1.78 6.47
N SER A 173 -9.34 -3.08 6.57
CA SER A 173 -9.89 -3.70 7.79
C SER A 173 -9.27 -5.07 8.09
N GLY A 174 -9.03 -5.39 9.36
CA GLY A 174 -8.41 -6.64 9.83
C GLY A 174 -9.39 -7.81 9.96
N GLY A 175 -10.43 -7.81 9.13
CA GLY A 175 -11.55 -8.74 9.18
C GLY A 175 -12.79 -8.12 8.55
N TYR A 176 -13.77 -8.96 8.23
CA TYR A 176 -15.00 -8.52 7.60
C TYR A 176 -16.24 -9.17 8.19
N GLN A 177 -17.36 -8.48 8.01
CA GLN A 177 -18.69 -9.06 8.11
C GLN A 177 -19.33 -8.97 6.71
N SER A 178 -19.78 -10.10 6.17
CA SER A 178 -20.53 -10.11 4.92
C SER A 178 -22.02 -9.92 5.20
N GLY A 179 -22.73 -9.24 4.29
CA GLY A 179 -24.19 -9.18 4.30
C GLY A 179 -24.86 -10.50 3.85
N SER A 180 -24.08 -11.37 3.19
CA SER A 180 -24.45 -12.72 2.74
C SER A 180 -23.17 -13.51 2.47
N GLU A 181 -22.87 -14.55 3.26
CA GLU A 181 -21.68 -15.40 3.07
C GLU A 181 -21.68 -16.07 1.68
N THR A 182 -22.86 -16.43 1.18
CA THR A 182 -23.05 -17.04 -0.14
C THR A 182 -22.69 -16.06 -1.26
N ALA A 183 -23.12 -14.80 -1.18
CA ALA A 183 -22.82 -13.81 -2.22
C ALA A 183 -21.31 -13.51 -2.29
N LEU A 184 -20.65 -13.38 -1.13
CA LEU A 184 -19.21 -13.12 -1.09
C LEU A 184 -18.40 -14.34 -1.56
N SER A 185 -18.82 -15.55 -1.21
CA SER A 185 -18.18 -16.79 -1.67
C SER A 185 -18.28 -16.95 -3.19
N VAL A 186 -19.46 -16.67 -3.76
CA VAL A 186 -19.67 -16.68 -5.22
C VAL A 186 -18.85 -15.58 -5.90
N LEU A 187 -18.81 -14.37 -5.35
CA LEU A 187 -17.99 -13.27 -5.88
C LEU A 187 -16.49 -13.60 -5.84
N ASN A 188 -15.98 -14.11 -4.71
CA ASN A 188 -14.60 -14.58 -4.60
C ASN A 188 -14.29 -15.65 -5.65
N THR A 189 -15.17 -16.64 -5.80
CA THR A 189 -14.99 -17.71 -6.78
C THR A 189 -14.96 -17.15 -8.19
N ASN A 190 -15.86 -16.23 -8.54
CA ASN A 190 -15.92 -15.62 -9.86
C ASN A 190 -14.68 -14.77 -10.14
N ILE A 191 -14.24 -13.96 -9.17
CA ILE A 191 -13.03 -13.15 -9.27
C ILE A 191 -11.80 -14.04 -9.44
N ASP A 192 -11.68 -15.12 -8.66
CA ASP A 192 -10.58 -16.07 -8.79
C ASP A 192 -10.61 -16.84 -10.12
N VAL A 193 -11.81 -17.19 -10.61
CA VAL A 193 -11.98 -17.81 -11.92
C VAL A 193 -11.57 -16.85 -13.02
N ILE A 194 -12.03 -15.61 -13.00
CA ILE A 194 -11.66 -14.56 -13.96
C ILE A 194 -10.13 -14.32 -13.89
N TRP A 195 -9.56 -14.24 -12.67
CA TRP A 195 -8.12 -14.11 -12.45
C TRP A 195 -7.32 -15.28 -13.06
N ARG A 196 -7.75 -16.51 -12.82
CA ARG A 196 -7.07 -17.74 -13.29
C ARG A 196 -7.28 -18.04 -14.77
N GLN A 197 -8.48 -17.78 -15.30
CA GLN A 197 -8.76 -18.04 -16.71
C GLN A 197 -8.02 -17.06 -17.59
N THR A 198 -7.96 -15.80 -17.17
CA THR A 198 -7.48 -14.73 -18.04
C THR A 198 -6.00 -14.41 -17.81
N SER A 199 -5.40 -14.94 -16.73
CA SER A 199 -3.96 -15.19 -16.67
C SER A 199 -3.44 -16.18 -17.75
N ASN A 200 -4.28 -17.07 -18.26
CA ASN A 200 -3.88 -17.97 -19.36
C ASN A 200 -3.99 -17.32 -20.75
N VAL A 201 -4.54 -16.12 -20.87
CA VAL A 201 -4.81 -15.47 -22.16
C VAL A 201 -3.93 -14.22 -22.32
N PHE A 202 -2.72 -14.45 -22.83
CA PHE A 202 -1.98 -13.39 -23.51
C PHE A 202 -1.55 -13.92 -24.87
N ASN A 203 -1.60 -13.06 -25.89
CA ASN A 203 -1.34 -13.39 -27.28
C ASN A 203 0.01 -14.13 -27.46
N GLY A 204 -0.05 -15.46 -27.51
CA GLY A 204 1.09 -16.36 -27.69
C GLY A 204 1.74 -16.87 -26.39
N ALA A 205 2.20 -18.13 -26.40
CA ALA A 205 2.79 -18.83 -25.25
C ALA A 205 3.97 -18.09 -24.58
N ALA A 206 4.66 -17.21 -25.32
CA ALA A 206 5.81 -16.46 -24.81
C ALA A 206 5.44 -15.32 -23.83
N TYR A 207 4.20 -14.85 -23.80
CA TYR A 207 3.77 -13.69 -23.01
C TYR A 207 2.55 -13.94 -22.11
N SER A 208 2.15 -15.20 -21.89
CA SER A 208 1.11 -15.54 -20.91
C SER A 208 1.41 -14.93 -19.53
N PHE A 209 0.39 -14.67 -18.71
CA PHE A 209 0.59 -14.17 -17.35
C PHE A 209 1.40 -15.16 -16.55
N ALA A 210 1.09 -16.44 -16.69
CA ALA A 210 1.83 -17.52 -16.05
C ALA A 210 3.32 -17.44 -16.42
N ASN A 211 3.66 -17.33 -17.70
CA ASN A 211 5.06 -17.21 -18.12
C ASN A 211 5.71 -15.90 -17.66
N SER A 212 4.96 -14.79 -17.70
CA SER A 212 5.43 -13.49 -17.21
C SER A 212 5.70 -13.52 -15.71
N CYS A 213 4.87 -14.23 -14.96
CA CYS A 213 5.00 -14.44 -13.53
C CYS A 213 6.14 -15.38 -13.18
N GLU A 214 6.36 -16.45 -13.94
CA GLU A 214 7.55 -17.28 -13.77
C GLU A 214 8.82 -16.47 -14.05
N LYS A 215 8.83 -15.68 -15.11
CA LYS A 215 9.96 -14.77 -15.41
C LYS A 215 10.16 -13.71 -14.34
N LEU A 216 9.08 -13.17 -13.76
CA LEU A 216 9.17 -12.24 -12.63
C LEU A 216 9.79 -12.92 -11.41
N LYS A 217 9.36 -14.14 -11.06
CA LYS A 217 9.93 -14.91 -9.94
C LYS A 217 11.40 -15.22 -10.16
N GLU A 218 11.77 -15.65 -11.37
CA GLU A 218 13.17 -15.88 -11.73
C GLU A 218 13.99 -14.60 -11.62
N ALA A 219 13.46 -13.47 -12.12
CA ALA A 219 14.13 -12.18 -12.05
C ALA A 219 14.24 -11.66 -10.61
N SER A 220 13.19 -11.81 -9.78
CA SER A 220 13.15 -11.30 -8.41
C SER A 220 14.13 -12.03 -7.48
N SER A 221 14.48 -13.27 -7.82
CA SER A 221 15.48 -14.06 -7.09
C SER A 221 16.93 -13.64 -7.36
N LYS A 222 17.17 -12.75 -8.33
CA LYS A 222 18.51 -12.26 -8.68
C LYS A 222 18.83 -10.95 -7.95
N THR A 223 20.11 -10.75 -7.69
CA THR A 223 20.71 -9.50 -7.23
C THR A 223 20.56 -8.41 -8.30
N ALA A 224 20.23 -7.18 -7.90
CA ALA A 224 19.97 -6.08 -8.85
C ALA A 224 21.18 -5.78 -9.77
N GLY A 225 22.41 -6.05 -9.32
CA GLY A 225 23.64 -5.88 -10.10
C GLY A 225 23.93 -6.97 -11.14
N ASP A 226 23.22 -8.11 -11.10
CA ASP A 226 23.46 -9.27 -11.98
C ASP A 226 22.42 -9.38 -13.11
N LEU A 227 21.59 -8.34 -13.30
CA LEU A 227 20.58 -8.30 -14.35
C LEU A 227 21.26 -8.05 -15.72
N PRO A 228 21.24 -9.03 -16.66
CA PRO A 228 21.92 -8.86 -17.94
C PRO A 228 21.25 -7.77 -18.78
N GLN A 229 22.06 -6.87 -19.37
CA GLN A 229 21.61 -6.00 -20.47
C GLN A 229 21.02 -6.87 -21.59
N GLY A 230 19.69 -6.87 -21.72
CA GLY A 230 18.95 -7.64 -22.73
C GLY A 230 17.95 -8.67 -22.20
N LYS A 231 17.83 -8.87 -20.88
CA LYS A 231 16.69 -9.56 -20.27
C LYS A 231 15.84 -8.53 -19.51
N ILE A 232 14.53 -8.54 -19.75
CA ILE A 232 13.54 -7.74 -19.02
C ILE A 232 13.80 -7.91 -17.51
N ASP A 233 14.23 -6.84 -16.83
CA ASP A 233 14.47 -6.84 -15.38
C ASP A 233 13.15 -7.06 -14.61
N ALA A 234 13.24 -7.38 -13.31
CA ALA A 234 12.06 -7.66 -12.49
C ALA A 234 11.05 -6.50 -12.51
N VAL A 235 11.53 -5.25 -12.59
CA VAL A 235 10.71 -4.05 -12.70
C VAL A 235 9.91 -4.04 -14.00
N ALA A 236 10.54 -4.33 -15.14
CA ALA A 236 9.87 -4.35 -16.42
C ALA A 236 8.83 -5.48 -16.50
N TRP A 237 9.09 -6.65 -15.88
CA TRP A 237 8.08 -7.70 -15.74
C TRP A 237 6.93 -7.28 -14.82
N ALA A 238 7.22 -6.68 -13.67
CA ALA A 238 6.20 -6.19 -12.74
C ALA A 238 5.32 -5.10 -13.40
N LYS A 239 5.91 -4.15 -14.12
CA LYS A 239 5.19 -3.15 -14.92
C LYS A 239 4.32 -3.79 -15.97
N PHE A 240 4.88 -4.70 -16.78
CA PHE A 240 4.13 -5.42 -17.79
C PHE A 240 2.93 -6.14 -17.18
N ILE A 241 3.13 -6.87 -16.08
CA ILE A 241 2.06 -7.57 -15.37
C ILE A 241 0.99 -6.60 -14.89
N LEU A 242 1.35 -5.50 -14.22
CA LEU A 242 0.39 -4.49 -13.74
C LEU A 242 -0.38 -3.82 -14.89
N GLU A 243 0.30 -3.42 -15.97
CA GLU A 243 -0.34 -2.83 -17.15
C GLU A 243 -1.34 -3.80 -17.79
N ARG A 244 -0.99 -5.08 -17.84
CA ARG A 244 -1.85 -6.14 -18.35
C ARG A 244 -3.03 -6.42 -17.44
N ILE A 245 -2.81 -6.50 -16.14
CA ILE A 245 -3.87 -6.63 -15.15
C ILE A 245 -4.83 -5.45 -15.31
N HIS A 246 -4.30 -4.22 -15.40
CA HIS A 246 -5.11 -3.04 -15.58
C HIS A 246 -5.91 -3.09 -16.89
N ALA A 247 -5.28 -3.42 -18.02
CA ALA A 247 -5.96 -3.48 -19.31
C ALA A 247 -7.10 -4.52 -19.36
N ILE A 248 -6.96 -5.64 -18.66
CA ILE A 248 -7.93 -6.74 -18.74
C ILE A 248 -8.99 -6.64 -17.65
N TYR A 249 -8.55 -6.43 -16.41
CA TYR A 249 -9.42 -6.46 -15.24
C TYR A 249 -9.93 -5.08 -14.84
N MET A 250 -9.37 -4.02 -15.39
CA MET A 250 -9.60 -2.65 -14.93
C MET A 250 -9.60 -1.66 -16.10
N PRO A 251 -10.28 -1.95 -17.23
CA PRO A 251 -10.18 -1.10 -18.38
C PRO A 251 -10.83 0.27 -18.10
N ALA A 252 -10.39 1.29 -18.83
CA ALA A 252 -10.83 2.67 -18.62
C ALA A 252 -12.35 2.89 -18.82
N ASP A 253 -13.01 2.00 -19.57
CA ASP A 253 -14.46 1.99 -19.73
C ASP A 253 -15.13 1.37 -18.49
N LYS A 254 -15.73 2.25 -17.66
CA LYS A 254 -16.46 1.89 -16.43
C LYS A 254 -17.74 1.09 -16.67
N THR A 255 -18.15 0.90 -17.93
CA THR A 255 -19.26 -0.01 -18.29
C THR A 255 -18.81 -1.46 -18.43
N SER A 256 -17.50 -1.70 -18.54
CA SER A 256 -16.93 -3.04 -18.47
C SER A 256 -17.06 -3.62 -17.06
N GLU A 257 -17.43 -4.90 -16.99
CA GLU A 257 -17.66 -5.62 -15.73
C GLU A 257 -16.44 -5.92 -14.84
N PRO A 258 -15.19 -6.02 -15.35
CA PRO A 258 -14.09 -6.49 -14.50
C PRO A 258 -13.75 -5.56 -13.34
N GLN A 259 -13.66 -4.25 -13.58
CA GLN A 259 -13.34 -3.26 -12.54
C GLN A 259 -14.48 -3.18 -11.51
N ARG A 260 -15.73 -3.29 -11.97
CA ARG A 260 -16.91 -3.44 -11.10
C ARG A 260 -16.83 -4.71 -10.27
N SER A 261 -16.33 -5.82 -10.79
CA SER A 261 -16.22 -7.08 -10.03
C SER A 261 -15.30 -6.91 -8.81
N PHE A 262 -14.16 -6.23 -8.99
CA PHE A 262 -13.23 -5.96 -7.89
C PHE A 262 -13.73 -4.91 -6.90
N SER A 263 -14.43 -3.87 -7.35
CA SER A 263 -14.99 -2.86 -6.44
C SER A 263 -16.27 -3.34 -5.74
N MET A 264 -17.11 -4.14 -6.41
CA MET A 264 -18.28 -4.82 -5.82
C MET A 264 -17.89 -5.83 -4.75
N TYR A 265 -16.70 -6.42 -4.84
CA TYR A 265 -16.15 -7.20 -3.72
C TYR A 265 -16.11 -6.36 -2.44
N THR A 266 -15.57 -5.14 -2.52
CA THR A 266 -15.48 -4.23 -1.36
C THR A 266 -16.86 -3.72 -0.91
N GLU A 267 -17.83 -3.58 -1.82
CA GLU A 267 -19.19 -3.14 -1.52
C GLU A 267 -19.90 -4.06 -0.51
N ASN A 268 -19.68 -5.36 -0.62
CA ASN A 268 -20.37 -6.39 0.17
C ASN A 268 -19.69 -6.68 1.52
N ILE A 269 -18.57 -6.02 1.77
CA ILE A 269 -17.73 -6.19 2.95
C ILE A 269 -17.95 -4.99 3.87
N LYS A 270 -18.43 -5.28 5.08
CA LYS A 270 -18.43 -4.31 6.18
C LYS A 270 -17.17 -4.52 7.01
N ALA A 271 -16.50 -3.43 7.38
CA ALA A 271 -15.39 -3.45 8.32
C ALA A 271 -15.86 -4.06 9.65
N LYS A 272 -15.05 -4.97 10.20
CA LYS A 272 -15.38 -5.70 11.44
C LYS A 272 -14.38 -5.43 12.56
N ASN A 273 -13.10 -5.44 12.22
CA ASN A 273 -12.02 -5.29 13.18
C ASN A 273 -11.20 -4.05 12.81
N PRO A 274 -10.97 -3.12 13.75
CA PRO A 274 -10.05 -2.02 13.50
C PRO A 274 -8.65 -2.59 13.21
N MET A 275 -7.95 -1.94 12.30
CA MET A 275 -6.54 -2.23 12.08
C MET A 275 -5.74 -1.88 13.34
N PHE A 276 -4.75 -2.71 13.65
CA PHE A 276 -3.78 -2.41 14.69
C PHE A 276 -2.90 -1.25 14.26
N THR A 277 -2.68 -0.28 15.14
CA THR A 277 -1.89 0.92 14.82
C THR A 277 -0.81 1.14 15.89
N CYS A 278 0.46 1.24 15.47
CA CYS A 278 1.60 1.70 16.28
C CYS A 278 2.10 3.07 15.76
N GLY A 279 2.97 3.74 16.54
CA GLY A 279 3.67 4.95 16.11
C GLY A 279 3.61 6.08 17.12
N LYS A 280 4.52 7.03 16.98
CA LYS A 280 4.77 8.11 17.95
C LYS A 280 3.57 9.05 18.17
N SER A 281 2.66 9.13 17.20
CA SER A 281 1.50 10.03 17.23
C SER A 281 0.17 9.31 17.53
N VAL A 282 0.20 8.03 17.90
CA VAL A 282 -1.02 7.23 18.07
C VAL A 282 -1.51 7.30 19.52
N VAL A 283 -2.59 8.05 19.75
CA VAL A 283 -3.38 7.94 20.98
C VAL A 283 -4.25 6.70 20.87
N SER A 284 -3.69 5.53 21.16
CA SER A 284 -4.40 4.26 20.98
C SER A 284 -5.61 4.16 21.92
N GLU A 285 -6.79 3.93 21.34
CA GLU A 285 -8.03 3.58 22.04
C GLU A 285 -8.04 2.12 22.55
N ASN A 286 -7.03 1.32 22.17
CA ASN A 286 -6.83 -0.05 22.63
C ASN A 286 -5.59 -0.12 23.56
N PRO A 287 -5.79 -0.16 24.89
CA PRO A 287 -4.69 -0.13 25.85
C PRO A 287 -3.67 -1.27 25.70
N VAL A 288 -4.10 -2.42 25.15
CA VAL A 288 -3.21 -3.58 24.91
C VAL A 288 -2.30 -3.31 23.71
N ALA A 289 -2.85 -2.72 22.64
CA ALA A 289 -2.06 -2.28 21.49
C ALA A 289 -1.08 -1.17 21.88
N LYS A 290 -1.55 -0.21 22.67
CA LYS A 290 -0.73 0.90 23.17
C LYS A 290 0.44 0.42 24.02
N LYS A 291 0.16 -0.41 25.03
CA LYS A 291 1.16 -0.87 26.00
C LYS A 291 2.29 -1.68 25.36
N LYS A 292 2.04 -2.31 24.21
CA LYS A 292 3.05 -3.06 23.46
C LYS A 292 3.81 -2.24 22.42
N CYS A 293 3.19 -1.21 21.83
CA CYS A 293 3.92 -0.25 20.98
C CYS A 293 4.77 0.73 21.83
N ASP A 294 4.34 1.07 23.05
CA ASP A 294 5.01 2.02 23.96
C ASP A 294 6.05 1.37 24.91
N SER A 295 6.14 0.03 24.96
CA SER A 295 7.08 -0.68 25.83
C SER A 295 8.50 -0.82 25.27
N PHE A 296 8.77 -0.20 24.12
CA PHE A 296 10.03 -0.27 23.37
C PHE A 296 10.40 1.12 22.84
#